data_AF-R6Z9W1-F1
#
_entry.id   AF-R6Z9W1-F1
#
_cell.length_a   1.000
_cell.length_b   1.000
_cell.length_c   1.000
_cell.angle_alpha   90.00
_cell.angle_beta   90.00
_cell.angle_gamma   90.00
#
_symmetry.space_group_name_H-M   'P 1'
#
loop_
_entity.id
_entity.type
_entity.pdbx_description
1 polymer ?
#
loop_
_entity_poly.entity_id
_entity_poly.type
_entity_poly.pdbx_seq_one_letter_code
_entity_poly.pdbx_strand_id
1 'polypeptide(L)'
;MGIIDDNINAANKSFLYFLHEENKFDKKSFWDLCSYIETLDSVTVPELRKLYFIQNQLIRHMVYHFDDNDMSEISNLPSDYWNYAEQLETAINAIENITI
;
A
#
# COMPACT_ATOMS: atom_id res chain seq x y z
N MET A 1 6.34 -13.79 -8.77
CA MET A 1 5.98 -13.50 -7.37
C MET A 1 4.74 -12.62 -7.44
N GLY A 2 3.78 -12.76 -6.52
CA GLY A 2 2.51 -12.04 -6.61
C GLY A 2 2.66 -10.58 -6.18
N ILE A 3 1.77 -9.69 -6.63
CA ILE A 3 1.84 -8.25 -6.34
C ILE A 3 1.89 -7.92 -4.83
N ILE A 4 1.30 -8.76 -3.97
CA ILE A 4 1.40 -8.63 -2.50
C ILE A 4 2.85 -8.85 -2.05
N ASP A 5 3.48 -9.94 -2.49
CA ASP A 5 4.86 -10.25 -2.12
C ASP A 5 5.84 -9.24 -2.71
N ASP A 6 5.58 -8.74 -3.92
CA ASP A 6 6.38 -7.68 -4.52
C ASP A 6 6.33 -6.40 -3.67
N ASN A 7 5.16 -6.02 -3.15
CA ASN A 7 5.05 -4.89 -2.24
C ASN A 7 5.76 -5.15 -0.90
N ILE A 8 5.57 -6.32 -0.28
CA ILE A 8 6.21 -6.68 0.99
C ILE A 8 7.73 -6.55 0.92
N ASN A 9 8.33 -6.95 -0.21
CA ASN A 9 9.77 -6.92 -0.41
C ASN A 9 10.28 -5.61 -1.03
N ALA A 10 9.42 -4.60 -1.21
CA ALA A 10 9.71 -3.40 -1.98
C ALA A 10 10.39 -3.73 -3.32
N ALA A 11 9.90 -4.76 -4.02
CA ALA A 11 10.45 -5.19 -5.28
C ALA A 11 10.25 -4.11 -6.34
N ASN A 12 11.19 -4.01 -7.29
CA ASN A 12 11.21 -2.97 -8.31
C ASN A 12 9.82 -2.82 -8.99
N LYS A 13 9.32 -1.58 -9.07
CA LYS A 13 8.00 -1.18 -9.60
C LYS A 13 6.78 -1.55 -8.75
N SER A 14 6.94 -2.13 -7.56
CA SER A 14 5.84 -2.23 -6.59
C SER A 14 5.51 -0.85 -6.01
N PHE A 15 4.31 -0.70 -5.43
CA PHE A 15 3.92 0.57 -4.80
C PHE A 15 4.84 0.91 -3.62
N LEU A 16 5.15 -0.07 -2.76
CA LEU A 16 6.08 0.16 -1.64
C LEU A 16 7.53 0.42 -2.09
N TYR A 17 7.95 -0.07 -3.25
CA TYR A 17 9.24 0.34 -3.83
C TYR A 17 9.26 1.84 -4.13
N PHE A 18 8.25 2.35 -4.86
CA PHE A 18 8.18 3.77 -5.17
C PHE A 18 8.10 4.62 -3.89
N LEU A 19 7.28 4.19 -2.93
CA LEU A 19 7.07 4.93 -1.70
C LEU A 19 8.33 4.94 -0.80
N HIS A 20 9.00 3.81 -0.65
CA HIS A 20 10.12 3.65 0.28
C HIS A 20 11.48 4.02 -0.33
N GLU A 21 11.77 3.53 -1.54
CA GLU A 21 13.09 3.67 -2.17
C GLU A 21 13.20 4.95 -3.00
N GLU A 22 12.10 5.37 -3.65
CA GLU A 22 12.09 6.58 -4.51
C GLU A 22 11.49 7.82 -3.83
N ASN A 23 10.98 7.72 -2.59
CA ASN A 23 10.22 8.78 -1.93
C ASN A 23 9.13 9.37 -2.86
N LYS A 24 8.38 8.50 -3.52
CA LYS A 24 7.42 8.88 -4.56
C LYS A 24 6.09 8.16 -4.35
N PHE A 25 5.02 8.94 -4.34
CA PHE A 25 3.67 8.39 -4.42
C PHE A 25 3.33 8.09 -5.89
N ASP A 26 3.58 6.86 -6.32
CA ASP A 26 3.23 6.42 -7.67
C ASP A 26 1.77 5.92 -7.72
N LYS A 27 0.85 6.79 -8.17
CA LYS A 27 -0.59 6.50 -8.25
C LYS A 27 -0.91 5.24 -9.07
N LYS A 28 -0.15 4.98 -10.14
CA LYS A 28 -0.43 3.82 -11.01
C LYS A 28 -0.21 2.53 -10.23
N SER A 29 0.96 2.38 -9.60
CA SER A 29 1.26 1.18 -8.81
C SER A 29 0.32 1.01 -7.61
N PHE A 30 -0.15 2.11 -7.01
CA PHE A 30 -1.18 2.08 -5.97
C PHE A 30 -2.51 1.50 -6.48
N TRP A 31 -2.99 1.99 -7.63
CA TRP A 31 -4.25 1.51 -8.21
C TRP A 31 -4.13 0.08 -8.74
N ASP A 32 -2.98 -0.31 -9.30
CA ASP A 32 -2.70 -1.69 -9.70
C ASP A 32 -2.82 -2.63 -8.47
N LEU A 33 -2.31 -2.21 -7.30
CA LEU A 33 -2.44 -2.96 -6.04
C LEU A 33 -3.90 -3.06 -5.59
N CYS A 34 -4.65 -1.96 -5.54
CA CYS A 34 -6.05 -1.98 -5.11
C CYS A 34 -6.91 -2.85 -6.05
N SER A 35 -6.75 -2.66 -7.36
CA SER A 35 -7.48 -3.43 -8.37
C SER A 35 -7.18 -4.92 -8.25
N TYR A 36 -5.94 -5.30 -7.93
CA TYR A 36 -5.61 -6.70 -7.67
C TYR A 36 -6.33 -7.22 -6.42
N ILE A 37 -6.31 -6.47 -5.32
CA ILE A 37 -6.96 -6.87 -4.06
C ILE A 37 -8.46 -7.11 -4.30
N GLU A 38 -9.12 -6.23 -5.06
CA GLU A 38 -10.53 -6.35 -5.43
C GLU A 38 -10.85 -7.60 -6.29
N THR A 39 -9.85 -8.21 -6.95
CA THR A 39 -10.03 -9.45 -7.71
C THR A 39 -9.86 -10.72 -6.87
N LEU A 40 -9.51 -10.60 -5.58
CA LEU A 40 -9.31 -11.74 -4.71
C LEU A 40 -10.64 -12.27 -4.17
N ASP A 41 -11.05 -13.46 -4.64
CA ASP A 41 -12.24 -14.15 -4.11
C ASP A 41 -12.07 -14.58 -2.64
N SER A 42 -10.84 -14.90 -2.25
CA SER A 42 -10.47 -15.29 -0.89
C SER A 42 -8.99 -15.07 -0.62
N VAL A 43 -8.62 -14.96 0.67
CA VAL A 43 -7.24 -14.89 1.13
C VAL A 43 -7.00 -15.81 2.31
N THR A 44 -5.78 -16.29 2.47
CA THR A 44 -5.34 -16.95 3.70
C THR A 44 -5.04 -15.94 4.81
N VAL A 45 -5.04 -16.38 6.08
CA VAL A 45 -4.63 -15.52 7.21
C VAL A 45 -3.23 -14.89 7.02
N PRO A 46 -2.20 -15.61 6.53
CA PRO A 46 -0.90 -15.00 6.22
C PRO A 46 -0.96 -13.91 5.14
N GLU A 47 -1.77 -14.09 4.09
CA GLU A 47 -1.94 -13.07 3.04
C GLU A 47 -2.65 -11.83 3.58
N LEU A 48 -3.68 -12.01 4.40
CA LEU A 48 -4.36 -10.90 5.07
C LEU A 48 -3.39 -10.09 5.94
N ARG A 49 -2.49 -10.75 6.67
CA ARG A 49 -1.44 -10.07 7.46
C ARG A 49 -0.48 -9.27 6.57
N LYS A 50 -0.16 -9.76 5.37
CA LYS A 50 0.67 -9.02 4.40
C LYS A 50 -0.06 -7.79 3.88
N LEU A 51 -1.36 -7.88 3.59
CA LEU A 51 -2.17 -6.71 3.18
C LEU A 51 -2.19 -5.63 4.27
N TYR A 52 -2.42 -6.00 5.52
CA TYR A 52 -2.35 -5.06 6.64
C TYR A 52 -0.94 -4.49 6.85
N PHE A 53 0.11 -5.27 6.60
CA PHE A 53 1.47 -4.73 6.61
C PHE A 53 1.63 -3.63 5.55
N ILE A 54 1.14 -3.84 4.33
CA ILE A 54 1.23 -2.84 3.25
C ILE A 54 0.47 -1.57 3.62
N GLN A 55 -0.76 -1.70 4.13
CA GLN A 55 -1.55 -0.57 4.63
C GLN A 55 -0.81 0.21 5.73
N ASN A 56 -0.19 -0.49 6.68
CA ASN A 56 0.59 0.14 7.74
C ASN A 56 1.82 0.87 7.19
N GLN A 57 2.50 0.34 6.16
CA GLN A 57 3.63 1.06 5.55
C GLN A 57 3.19 2.33 4.84
N LEU A 58 2.04 2.31 4.14
CA LEU A 58 1.45 3.53 3.56
C LEU A 58 1.24 4.60 4.63
N ILE A 59 0.57 4.25 5.74
CA ILE A 59 0.31 5.19 6.84
C ILE A 59 1.61 5.71 7.45
N ARG A 60 2.58 4.82 7.73
CA ARG A 60 3.86 5.21 8.33
C ARG A 60 4.63 6.21 7.47
N HIS A 61 4.74 5.98 6.16
CA HIS A 61 5.44 6.92 5.27
C HIS A 61 4.70 8.26 5.18
N MET A 62 3.37 8.27 5.14
CA MET A 62 2.61 9.53 5.21
C MET A 62 2.84 10.25 6.54
N VAL A 63 2.89 9.55 7.67
CA VAL A 63 3.10 10.15 8.99
C VAL A 63 4.53 10.68 9.16
N TYR A 64 5.53 9.98 8.64
CA TYR A 64 6.92 10.45 8.66
C TYR A 64 7.09 11.80 7.95
N HIS A 65 6.32 12.02 6.88
CA HIS A 65 6.30 13.29 6.16
C HIS A 65 5.75 14.48 6.98
N PHE A 66 5.12 14.24 8.14
CA PHE A 66 4.67 15.30 9.05
C PHE A 66 5.65 15.57 10.20
N ASP A 67 6.81 14.92 10.25
CA ASP A 67 7.86 15.28 11.21
C ASP A 67 8.53 16.59 10.77
N ASP A 68 8.58 17.60 11.65
CA ASP A 68 9.19 18.90 11.39
C ASP A 68 10.69 18.80 11.04
N ASN A 69 11.34 17.66 11.32
CA ASN A 69 12.72 17.37 10.98
C ASN A 69 12.85 16.44 9.76
N ASP A 70 11.75 16.05 9.12
CA ASP A 70 11.82 15.25 7.90
C ASP A 70 12.39 16.10 6.77
N MET A 71 13.56 15.71 6.28
CA MET A 71 14.18 16.33 5.12
C MET A 71 13.80 15.62 3.82
N SER A 72 12.95 14.60 3.89
CA SER A 72 12.44 13.87 2.74
C SER A 72 11.03 14.36 2.37
N GLU A 73 10.84 14.70 1.10
CA GLU A 73 9.52 15.00 0.55
C GLU A 73 9.03 13.79 -0.25
N ILE A 74 7.82 13.31 0.05
CA ILE A 74 7.17 12.33 -0.82
C ILE A 74 6.68 13.04 -2.07
N SER A 75 7.41 12.89 -3.17
CA SER A 75 7.05 13.48 -4.44
C SER A 75 5.71 12.91 -4.95
N ASN A 76 4.88 13.79 -5.53
CA ASN A 76 3.53 13.47 -6.02
C ASN A 76 2.54 12.97 -4.96
N LEU A 77 2.80 13.22 -3.66
CA LEU A 77 1.83 12.94 -2.62
C LEU A 77 0.53 13.72 -2.91
N PRO A 78 -0.63 13.05 -3.01
CA PRO A 78 -1.90 13.73 -3.27
C PRO A 78 -2.30 14.60 -2.08
N SER A 79 -2.93 15.76 -2.33
CA SER A 79 -3.48 16.58 -1.23
C SER A 79 -4.58 15.87 -0.45
N ASP A 80 -5.24 14.89 -1.07
CA ASP A 80 -6.24 14.00 -0.51
C ASP A 80 -5.65 12.62 -0.15
N TYR A 81 -4.38 12.55 0.26
CA TYR A 81 -3.71 11.29 0.60
C TYR A 81 -4.49 10.39 1.58
N TRP A 82 -5.31 10.99 2.45
CA TRP A 82 -6.19 10.24 3.37
C TRP A 82 -7.21 9.37 2.62
N ASN A 83 -7.73 9.85 1.48
CA ASN A 83 -8.67 9.12 0.63
C ASN A 83 -7.98 7.89 0.01
N TYR A 84 -6.69 7.95 -0.29
CA TYR A 84 -5.93 6.79 -0.75
C TYR A 84 -5.75 5.72 0.34
N ALA A 85 -5.57 6.12 1.60
CA ALA A 85 -5.55 5.17 2.71
C ALA A 85 -6.92 4.49 2.90
N GLU A 86 -8.01 5.25 2.80
CA GLU A 86 -9.38 4.73 2.86
C GLU A 86 -9.70 3.78 1.69
N GLN A 87 -9.21 4.08 0.49
CA GLN A 87 -9.37 3.21 -0.69
C GLN A 87 -8.69 1.85 -0.50
N LEU A 88 -7.46 1.85 0.03
CA LEU A 88 -6.74 0.60 0.32
C LEU A 88 -7.43 -0.18 1.45
N GLU A 89 -7.88 0.51 2.49
CA GLU A 89 -8.69 -0.10 3.56
C GLU A 89 -9.97 -0.75 3.00
N THR A 90 -10.68 -0.02 2.14
CA THR A 90 -11.92 -0.49 1.49
C THR A 90 -11.66 -1.73 0.64
N ALA A 91 -10.60 -1.73 -0.17
CA ALA A 91 -10.23 -2.89 -0.98
C ALA A 91 -9.91 -4.13 -0.11
N ILE A 92 -9.17 -3.95 0.99
CA ILE A 92 -8.86 -5.06 1.92
C ILE A 92 -10.13 -5.56 2.61
N ASN A 93 -11.00 -4.66 3.06
CA ASN A 93 -12.25 -5.00 3.76
C ASN A 93 -13.32 -5.60 2.83
N ALA A 94 -13.20 -5.44 1.51
CA ALA A 94 -14.08 -6.08 0.54
C ALA A 94 -13.83 -7.59 0.41
N ILE A 95 -12.73 -8.13 0.96
CA ILE A 95 -12.45 -9.57 0.95
C ILE A 95 -13.36 -10.28 1.96
N GLU A 96 -14.37 -11.00 1.46
CA GLU A 96 -15.35 -11.67 2.31
C GLU A 96 -14.88 -13.04 2.85
N ASN A 97 -14.00 -13.72 2.12
CA ASN A 97 -13.62 -15.10 2.44
C ASN A 97 -12.18 -15.21 2.95
N ILE A 98 -12.04 -15.50 4.24
CA ILE A 98 -10.73 -15.77 4.87
C ILE A 98 -10.59 -17.28 5.09
N THR A 99 -9.58 -17.87 4.45
CA THR A 99 -9.24 -19.29 4.59
C THR A 99 -8.22 -19.49 5.72
N ILE A 100 -8.42 -20.55 6.49
CA ILE A 100 -7.62 -20.91 7.67
C ILE A 100 -6.61 -22.00 7.31
#